data_AF-A0A174SFP6-F1
#
_entry.id   AF-A0A174SFP6-F1
#
_cell.length_a   1.000
_cell.length_b   1.000
_cell.length_c   1.000
_cell.angle_alpha   90.00
_cell.angle_beta   90.00
_cell.angle_gamma   90.00
#
_symmetry.space_group_name_H-M   'P 1'
#
loop_
_entity.id
_entity.type
_entity.pdbx_description
1 polymer ?
#
loop_
_entity_poly.entity_id
_entity_poly.type
_entity_poly.pdbx_seq_one_letter_code
_entity_poly.pdbx_strand_id
1 'polypeptide(L)'
;MEYTEDDYLMISGIQHFKFCRRQWALIHVEQQWAENVHTVIGELMHKKVHDPYLTEKRKDTILVRALPVSSRTMGVSGECDLVEFHKCEDGIRLHGHRGTYLIYPVEYKKGKAKSTDADRLQLAAQAMCLEEMFSATVSAGALFYGETRRREVVEFTDDLRNEVRDMFEEMHQYFRRGYTPKVKTGKMCSSCSLKELCLPKLNKPVSVKSYIAQMLKEEET
;
A
#
# COMPACT_ATOMS: atom_id res chain seq x y z
N MET A 1 -4.66 0.80 22.77
CA MET A 1 -4.95 2.22 22.50
C MET A 1 -5.47 2.26 21.09
N GLU A 2 -6.68 2.76 20.86
CA GLU A 2 -7.31 2.83 19.54
C GLU A 2 -7.09 4.22 18.95
N TYR A 3 -6.94 4.30 17.62
CA TYR A 3 -6.80 5.56 16.89
C TYR A 3 -8.17 6.18 16.61
N THR A 4 -8.22 7.50 16.48
CA THR A 4 -9.40 8.18 15.93
C THR A 4 -9.39 8.10 14.41
N GLU A 5 -10.56 8.16 13.76
CA GLU A 5 -10.63 8.06 12.29
C GLU A 5 -9.88 9.19 11.59
N ASP A 6 -9.82 10.38 12.20
CA ASP A 6 -9.04 11.52 11.70
C ASP A 6 -7.53 11.25 11.66
N ASP A 7 -7.04 10.29 12.45
CA ASP A 7 -5.64 9.89 12.50
C ASP A 7 -5.31 8.74 11.55
N TYR A 8 -6.28 8.23 10.78
CA TYR A 8 -6.05 7.05 9.95
C TYR A 8 -5.11 7.31 8.78
N LEU A 9 -4.13 6.44 8.64
CA LEU A 9 -3.25 6.41 7.48
C LEU A 9 -3.83 5.53 6.38
N MET A 10 -3.58 5.91 5.13
CA MET A 10 -3.99 5.10 3.98
C MET A 10 -3.22 3.79 3.92
N ILE A 11 -3.92 2.66 3.79
CA ILE A 11 -3.32 1.32 3.65
C ILE A 11 -2.32 1.27 2.49
N SER A 12 -2.67 1.88 1.35
CA SER A 12 -1.79 1.95 0.16
C SER A 12 -0.45 2.64 0.43
N GLY A 13 -0.37 3.49 1.46
CA GLY A 13 0.85 4.17 1.89
C GLY A 13 1.99 3.21 2.26
N ILE A 14 1.68 2.00 2.75
CA ILE A 14 2.70 1.01 3.15
C ILE A 14 3.63 0.64 1.99
N GLN A 15 3.14 0.68 0.74
CA GLN A 15 3.96 0.40 -0.43
C GLN A 15 5.03 1.47 -0.65
N HIS A 16 4.65 2.75 -0.53
CA HIS A 16 5.60 3.86 -0.60
C HIS A 16 6.57 3.82 0.57
N PHE A 17 6.11 3.45 1.76
CA PHE A 17 6.96 3.37 2.94
C PHE A 17 8.00 2.24 2.83
N LYS A 18 7.59 1.07 2.31
CA LYS A 18 8.48 -0.07 2.00
C LYS A 18 9.50 0.31 0.95
N PHE A 19 9.07 1.02 -0.10
CA PHE A 19 9.94 1.50 -1.15
C PHE A 19 10.93 2.53 -0.60
N CYS A 20 10.46 3.68 -0.11
CA CYS A 20 11.32 4.70 0.45
C CYS A 20 10.56 5.52 1.49
N ARG A 21 11.01 5.43 2.75
CA ARG A 21 10.47 6.22 3.87
C ARG A 21 10.42 7.72 3.59
N ARG A 22 11.40 8.26 2.86
CA ARG A 22 11.39 9.67 2.43
C ARG A 22 10.33 9.93 1.36
N GLN A 23 10.14 9.03 0.40
CA GLN A 23 9.08 9.19 -0.60
C GLN A 23 7.72 9.23 0.09
N TRP A 24 7.47 8.29 1.01
CA TRP A 24 6.23 8.28 1.79
C TRP A 24 6.05 9.58 2.59
N ALA A 25 7.08 10.06 3.28
CA ALA A 25 6.99 11.31 4.04
C ALA A 25 6.74 12.53 3.13
N LEU A 26 7.38 12.60 1.96
CA LEU A 26 7.10 13.66 0.99
C LEU A 26 5.63 13.65 0.54
N ILE A 27 5.06 12.47 0.28
CA ILE A 27 3.65 12.32 -0.15
C ILE A 27 2.68 12.68 1.00
N HIS A 28 2.88 12.08 2.18
CA HIS A 28 1.87 12.06 3.23
C HIS A 28 2.09 13.13 4.32
N VAL A 29 3.34 13.49 4.61
CA VAL A 29 3.68 14.51 5.61
C VAL A 29 3.79 15.88 4.96
N GLU A 30 4.52 15.98 3.85
CA GLU A 30 4.76 17.27 3.16
C GLU A 30 3.75 17.56 2.05
N GLN A 31 2.79 16.66 1.81
CA GLN A 31 1.72 16.81 0.81
C GLN A 31 2.25 17.10 -0.61
N GLN A 32 3.42 16.57 -0.95
CA GLN A 32 4.05 16.72 -2.26
C GLN A 32 3.48 15.69 -3.23
N TRP A 33 2.74 16.17 -4.24
CA TRP A 33 2.25 15.37 -5.35
C TRP A 33 2.92 15.79 -6.66
N ALA A 34 3.53 14.83 -7.34
CA ALA A 34 3.88 14.95 -8.75
C ALA A 34 2.92 14.05 -9.53
N GLU A 35 2.12 14.62 -10.43
CA GLU A 35 1.25 13.86 -11.32
C GLU A 35 2.10 12.85 -12.10
N ASN A 36 1.88 11.56 -11.86
CA ASN A 36 2.55 10.50 -12.59
C ASN A 36 1.52 9.76 -13.45
N VAL A 37 1.87 9.54 -14.72
CA VAL A 37 1.10 8.85 -15.75
C VAL A 37 0.57 7.47 -15.29
N HIS A 38 1.23 6.84 -14.31
CA HIS A 38 0.79 5.58 -13.73
C HIS A 38 -0.53 5.66 -12.92
N THR A 39 -0.85 6.81 -12.33
CA THR A 39 -2.07 7.01 -11.50
C THR A 39 -3.32 7.07 -12.38
N VAL A 40 -3.27 7.81 -13.50
CA VAL A 40 -4.40 7.97 -14.44
C VAL A 40 -4.78 6.65 -15.10
N ILE A 41 -3.78 5.85 -15.48
CA ILE A 41 -4.05 4.53 -16.03
C ILE A 41 -4.62 3.65 -14.90
N GLY A 42 -4.01 3.71 -13.70
CA GLY A 42 -4.49 3.15 -12.42
C GLY A 42 -6.01 3.10 -12.32
N GLU A 43 -6.57 4.29 -12.23
CA GLU A 43 -8.00 4.57 -12.12
C GLU A 43 -8.84 3.92 -13.23
N LEU A 44 -8.34 3.80 -14.46
CA LEU A 44 -9.10 3.21 -15.58
C LEU A 44 -9.31 1.69 -15.45
N MET A 45 -8.39 0.96 -14.80
CA MET A 45 -8.59 -0.47 -14.50
C MET A 45 -9.47 -0.65 -13.27
N HIS A 46 -9.26 0.18 -12.24
CA HIS A 46 -10.11 0.20 -11.06
C HIS A 46 -11.55 0.52 -11.45
N LYS A 47 -11.84 1.40 -12.43
CA LYS A 47 -13.21 1.65 -12.92
C LYS A 47 -14.00 0.43 -13.42
N LYS A 48 -13.35 -0.67 -13.83
CA LYS A 48 -14.05 -1.93 -14.18
C LYS A 48 -14.28 -2.86 -12.99
N VAL A 49 -13.53 -2.66 -11.91
CA VAL A 49 -13.63 -3.40 -10.65
C VAL A 49 -14.50 -2.63 -9.66
N HIS A 50 -14.41 -1.31 -9.62
CA HIS A 50 -15.15 -0.39 -8.75
C HIS A 50 -16.55 -0.08 -9.27
N ASP A 51 -17.23 -1.06 -9.86
CA ASP A 51 -18.68 -0.97 -10.01
C ASP A 51 -19.32 -1.60 -8.74
N PRO A 52 -19.65 -0.80 -7.72
CA PRO A 52 -20.15 -1.28 -6.43
C PRO A 52 -21.53 -1.97 -6.54
N TYR A 53 -22.20 -1.89 -7.70
CA TYR A 53 -23.50 -2.51 -7.92
C TYR A 53 -23.43 -3.97 -8.38
N LEU A 54 -22.23 -4.49 -8.67
CA LEU A 54 -22.01 -5.88 -9.09
C LEU A 54 -21.67 -6.79 -7.91
N THR A 55 -22.62 -6.97 -6.98
CA THR A 55 -22.61 -8.16 -6.10
C THR A 55 -22.97 -9.38 -6.94
N GLU A 56 -21.97 -9.99 -7.56
CA GLU A 56 -22.15 -11.17 -8.41
C GLU A 56 -22.07 -12.42 -7.54
N LYS A 57 -23.21 -13.13 -7.37
CA LYS A 57 -23.21 -14.46 -6.76
C LYS A 57 -22.86 -15.49 -7.83
N ARG A 58 -21.65 -16.04 -7.78
CA ARG A 58 -21.25 -17.18 -8.63
C ARG A 58 -21.29 -18.46 -7.82
N LYS A 59 -22.38 -19.23 -7.97
CA LYS A 59 -22.62 -20.49 -7.24
C LYS A 59 -22.46 -20.31 -5.72
N ASP A 60 -21.28 -20.66 -5.20
CA ASP A 60 -20.90 -20.70 -3.79
C ASP A 60 -19.95 -19.57 -3.38
N THR A 61 -19.66 -18.61 -4.28
CA THR A 61 -18.84 -17.44 -3.98
C THR A 61 -19.64 -16.16 -4.14
N ILE A 62 -19.54 -15.26 -3.15
CA ILE A 62 -20.03 -13.89 -3.24
C ILE A 62 -18.84 -12.98 -3.51
N LEU A 63 -18.97 -12.12 -4.53
CA LEU A 63 -17.93 -11.16 -4.91
C LEU A 63 -18.35 -9.77 -4.46
N VAL A 64 -17.54 -9.14 -3.61
CA VAL A 64 -17.73 -7.75 -3.19
C VAL A 64 -16.54 -6.95 -3.67
N ARG A 65 -16.80 -5.90 -4.44
CA ARG A 65 -15.77 -5.06 -5.06
C ARG A 65 -15.70 -3.73 -4.34
N ALA A 66 -14.53 -3.10 -4.34
CA ALA A 66 -14.31 -1.80 -3.72
C ALA A 66 -14.82 -1.78 -2.26
N LEU A 67 -14.53 -2.83 -1.48
CA LEU A 67 -15.01 -2.93 -0.10
C LEU A 67 -14.17 -1.98 0.77
N PRO A 68 -14.77 -0.94 1.39
CA PRO A 68 -14.04 -0.08 2.32
C PRO A 68 -13.66 -0.88 3.55
N VAL A 69 -12.42 -0.72 3.99
CA VAL A 69 -11.87 -1.42 5.16
C VAL A 69 -11.10 -0.47 6.05
N SER A 70 -11.12 -0.74 7.35
CA SER A 70 -10.38 0.04 8.34
C SER A 70 -9.99 -0.81 9.55
N SER A 71 -8.96 -0.38 10.26
CA SER A 71 -8.57 -0.93 11.54
C SER A 71 -8.30 0.19 12.54
N ARG A 72 -9.04 0.19 13.64
CA ARG A 72 -8.89 1.10 14.80
C ARG A 72 -7.61 0.82 15.56
N THR A 73 -7.20 -0.44 15.58
CA THR A 73 -6.00 -0.87 16.31
C THR A 73 -4.73 -0.48 15.58
N MET A 74 -4.69 -0.62 14.25
CA MET A 74 -3.58 -0.16 13.41
C MET A 74 -3.68 1.32 13.03
N GLY A 75 -4.85 1.94 13.16
CA GLY A 75 -5.10 3.32 12.76
C GLY A 75 -4.97 3.52 11.25
N VAL A 76 -5.62 2.66 10.47
CA VAL A 76 -5.53 2.69 9.00
C VAL A 76 -6.88 2.51 8.34
N SER A 77 -7.03 3.06 7.14
CA SER A 77 -8.18 2.85 6.28
C SER A 77 -7.80 2.74 4.81
N GLY A 78 -8.67 2.14 4.04
CA GLY A 78 -8.52 2.02 2.60
C GLY A 78 -9.64 1.18 2.01
N GLU A 79 -9.32 0.52 0.91
CA GLU A 79 -10.28 -0.25 0.15
C GLU A 79 -9.63 -1.56 -0.31
N CYS A 80 -10.41 -2.63 -0.33
CA CYS A 80 -10.08 -3.88 -1.01
C CYS A 80 -10.68 -3.85 -2.42
N ASP A 81 -9.85 -4.07 -3.44
CA ASP A 81 -10.32 -4.14 -4.83
C ASP A 81 -11.42 -5.19 -5.01
N LEU A 82 -11.20 -6.40 -4.49
CA LEU A 82 -12.17 -7.50 -4.49
C LEU A 82 -12.00 -8.32 -3.21
N VAL A 83 -13.13 -8.68 -2.60
CA VAL A 83 -13.19 -9.70 -1.54
C VAL A 83 -14.09 -10.81 -2.03
N GLU A 84 -13.53 -12.02 -2.10
CA GLU A 84 -14.26 -13.24 -2.40
C GLU A 84 -14.69 -13.88 -1.09
N PHE A 85 -15.99 -14.11 -0.93
CA PHE A 85 -16.55 -14.85 0.20
C PHE A 85 -16.93 -16.24 -0.29
N HIS A 86 -16.10 -17.24 0.02
CA HIS A 86 -16.29 -18.63 -0.40
C HIS A 86 -17.09 -19.39 0.63
N LYS A 87 -18.19 -20.05 0.24
CA LYS A 87 -18.99 -20.85 1.16
C LYS A 87 -18.12 -21.92 1.85
N CYS A 88 -18.15 -21.94 3.17
CA CYS A 88 -17.33 -22.82 4.01
C CYS A 88 -18.07 -23.05 5.32
N GLU A 89 -18.15 -24.29 5.81
CA GLU A 89 -18.91 -24.62 7.02
C GLU A 89 -18.41 -23.85 8.25
N ASP A 90 -17.10 -23.70 8.40
CA ASP A 90 -16.43 -23.02 9.52
C ASP A 90 -16.20 -21.51 9.30
N GLY A 91 -16.91 -20.91 8.33
CA GLY A 91 -16.76 -19.49 7.97
C GLY A 91 -17.64 -18.53 8.78
N ILE A 92 -17.64 -17.26 8.38
CA ILE A 92 -18.48 -16.21 8.95
C ILE A 92 -19.88 -16.17 8.34
N ARG A 93 -20.86 -15.69 9.10
CA ARG A 93 -22.19 -15.36 8.57
C ARG A 93 -22.18 -13.97 7.95
N LEU A 94 -22.72 -13.87 6.75
CA LEU A 94 -22.95 -12.59 6.08
C LEU A 94 -24.44 -12.23 6.17
N HIS A 95 -24.72 -10.98 6.54
CA HIS A 95 -26.09 -10.48 6.62
C HIS A 95 -26.80 -10.66 5.26
N GLY A 96 -28.01 -11.23 5.26
CA GLY A 96 -28.79 -11.48 4.04
C GLY A 96 -28.37 -12.72 3.23
N HIS A 97 -27.38 -13.50 3.68
CA HIS A 97 -26.92 -14.71 2.99
C HIS A 97 -27.09 -15.97 3.84
N ARG A 98 -27.46 -17.09 3.20
CA ARG A 98 -27.58 -18.40 3.85
C ARG A 98 -26.24 -19.14 3.82
N GLY A 99 -25.81 -19.61 4.99
CA GLY A 99 -24.56 -20.36 5.15
C GLY A 99 -23.46 -19.51 5.78
N THR A 100 -22.27 -20.07 5.78
CA THR A 100 -21.05 -19.49 6.33
C THR A 100 -20.00 -19.36 5.22
N TYR A 101 -19.09 -18.39 5.35
CA TYR A 101 -18.18 -17.98 4.28
C TYR A 101 -16.76 -17.72 4.79
N LEU A 102 -15.76 -18.22 4.08
CA LEU A 102 -14.36 -17.85 4.22
C LEU A 102 -14.10 -16.56 3.45
N ILE A 103 -13.40 -15.62 4.08
CA ILE A 103 -13.02 -14.33 3.50
C ILE A 103 -11.70 -14.51 2.73
N TYR A 104 -11.64 -14.02 1.49
CA TYR A 104 -10.46 -14.12 0.64
C TYR A 104 -10.24 -12.82 -0.15
N PRO A 105 -9.37 -11.91 0.32
CA PRO A 105 -9.08 -10.66 -0.38
C PRO A 105 -8.24 -10.90 -1.64
N VAL A 106 -8.55 -10.16 -2.70
CA VAL A 106 -7.86 -10.18 -3.99
C VAL A 106 -7.52 -8.75 -4.41
N GLU A 107 -6.23 -8.45 -4.44
CA GLU A 107 -5.71 -7.14 -4.83
C GLU A 107 -5.28 -7.15 -6.31
N TYR A 108 -5.76 -6.20 -7.10
CA TYR A 108 -5.50 -6.12 -8.53
C TYR A 108 -4.29 -5.23 -8.80
N LYS A 109 -3.26 -5.80 -9.43
CA LYS A 109 -2.07 -5.07 -9.89
C LYS A 109 -2.03 -5.06 -11.41
N LYS A 110 -1.67 -3.90 -11.97
CA LYS A 110 -1.69 -3.69 -13.43
C LYS A 110 -0.53 -4.40 -14.11
N GLY A 111 0.66 -4.21 -13.55
CA GLY A 111 1.91 -4.73 -14.08
C GLY A 111 2.21 -6.16 -13.65
N LYS A 112 3.48 -6.53 -13.68
CA LYS A 112 3.98 -7.83 -13.20
C LYS A 112 4.31 -7.79 -11.71
N ALA A 113 4.51 -8.97 -11.15
CA ALA A 113 5.00 -9.13 -9.79
C ALA A 113 6.23 -8.25 -9.54
N LYS A 114 6.15 -7.43 -8.49
CA LYS A 114 7.29 -6.66 -8.02
C LYS A 114 8.29 -7.60 -7.36
N SER A 115 9.57 -7.27 -7.45
CA SER A 115 10.63 -8.00 -6.73
C SER A 115 10.63 -7.77 -5.22
N THR A 116 9.79 -6.86 -4.73
CA THR A 116 9.68 -6.46 -3.33
C THR A 116 8.34 -6.91 -2.77
N ASP A 117 8.28 -7.26 -1.48
CA ASP A 117 7.05 -7.66 -0.79
C ASP A 117 6.04 -6.52 -0.56
N ALA A 118 6.23 -5.33 -1.13
CA ALA A 118 5.34 -4.18 -0.96
C ALA A 118 3.88 -4.48 -1.29
N ASP A 119 3.62 -5.26 -2.34
CA ASP A 119 2.25 -5.63 -2.72
C ASP A 119 1.65 -6.64 -1.73
N ARG A 120 2.46 -7.56 -1.20
CA ARG A 120 2.07 -8.53 -0.17
C ARG A 120 1.75 -7.85 1.16
N LEU A 121 2.55 -6.85 1.55
CA LEU A 121 2.32 -6.04 2.75
C LEU A 121 0.99 -5.28 2.69
N GLN A 122 0.66 -4.69 1.53
CA GLN A 122 -0.64 -4.02 1.35
C GLN A 122 -1.80 -5.02 1.46
N LEU A 123 -1.69 -6.18 0.79
CA LEU A 123 -2.72 -7.21 0.84
C LEU A 123 -2.89 -7.80 2.27
N ALA A 124 -1.80 -8.00 3.00
CA ALA A 124 -1.84 -8.44 4.39
C ALA A 124 -2.48 -7.38 5.30
N ALA A 125 -2.21 -6.09 5.09
CA ALA A 125 -2.86 -5.01 5.81
C ALA A 125 -4.38 -4.98 5.57
N GLN A 126 -4.82 -5.17 4.32
CA GLN A 126 -6.24 -5.32 3.97
C GLN A 126 -6.86 -6.52 4.68
N ALA A 127 -6.19 -7.67 4.68
CA ALA A 127 -6.64 -8.86 5.39
C ALA A 127 -6.82 -8.60 6.88
N MET A 128 -5.84 -7.98 7.54
CA MET A 128 -5.93 -7.62 8.97
C MET A 128 -7.08 -6.65 9.27
N CYS A 129 -7.42 -5.73 8.36
CA CYS A 129 -8.60 -4.88 8.51
C CYS A 129 -9.91 -5.70 8.39
N LEU A 130 -9.97 -6.63 7.44
CA LEU A 130 -11.11 -7.54 7.30
C LEU A 130 -11.30 -8.41 8.55
N GLU A 131 -10.21 -8.87 9.17
CA GLU A 131 -10.26 -9.63 10.41
C GLU A 131 -10.90 -8.82 11.54
N GLU A 132 -10.53 -7.54 11.69
CA GLU A 132 -11.13 -6.64 12.67
C GLU A 132 -12.63 -6.40 12.39
N MET A 133 -12.98 -6.15 11.13
CA MET A 133 -14.37 -5.89 10.72
C MET A 133 -15.31 -7.09 10.91
N PHE A 134 -14.83 -8.29 10.59
CA PHE A 134 -15.65 -9.50 10.59
C PHE A 134 -15.44 -10.37 11.82
N SER A 135 -14.51 -10.00 12.72
CA SER A 135 -14.12 -10.80 13.88
C SER A 135 -13.79 -12.25 13.50
N ALA A 136 -12.96 -12.42 12.48
CA ALA A 136 -12.60 -13.72 11.89
C ALA A 136 -11.16 -13.73 11.42
N THR A 137 -10.56 -14.91 11.27
CA THR A 137 -9.21 -15.06 10.71
C THR A 137 -9.24 -15.12 9.19
N VAL A 138 -8.37 -14.36 8.54
CA VAL A 138 -8.11 -14.45 7.11
C VAL A 138 -6.73 -15.08 6.93
N SER A 139 -6.65 -16.32 6.46
CA SER A 139 -5.38 -17.05 6.37
C SER A 139 -4.57 -16.74 5.10
N ALA A 140 -5.25 -16.38 4.01
CA ALA A 140 -4.62 -16.11 2.72
C ALA A 140 -5.47 -15.18 1.85
N GLY A 141 -4.82 -14.63 0.82
CA GLY A 141 -5.43 -13.86 -0.25
C GLY A 141 -4.68 -14.06 -1.56
N ALA A 142 -4.98 -13.24 -2.56
CA ALA A 142 -4.25 -13.27 -3.84
C ALA A 142 -3.89 -11.89 -4.37
N LEU A 143 -2.70 -11.81 -4.98
CA LEU A 143 -2.34 -10.73 -5.91
C LEU A 143 -2.72 -11.16 -7.32
N PHE A 144 -3.54 -10.38 -8.02
CA PHE A 144 -3.88 -10.62 -9.42
C PHE A 144 -3.15 -9.64 -10.33
N TYR A 145 -2.26 -10.14 -11.18
CA TYR A 145 -1.49 -9.31 -12.12
C TYR A 145 -2.16 -9.28 -13.50
N GLY A 146 -2.61 -8.11 -13.94
CA GLY A 146 -3.39 -7.91 -15.17
C GLY A 146 -2.65 -8.30 -16.44
N GLU A 147 -1.35 -8.02 -16.55
CA GLU A 147 -0.52 -8.39 -17.70
C GLU A 147 -0.38 -9.91 -17.88
N THR A 148 -0.18 -10.64 -16.79
CA THR A 148 0.03 -12.10 -16.85
C THR A 148 -1.27 -12.88 -16.68
N ARG A 149 -2.33 -12.22 -16.19
CA ARG A 149 -3.62 -12.81 -15.79
C ARG A 149 -3.47 -13.97 -14.80
N ARG A 150 -2.44 -13.92 -13.96
CA ARG A 150 -2.16 -14.95 -12.93
C ARG A 150 -2.47 -14.42 -11.53
N ARG A 151 -2.98 -15.33 -10.69
CA ARG A 151 -3.08 -15.14 -9.24
C ARG A 151 -1.82 -15.67 -8.58
N GLU A 152 -1.19 -14.85 -7.75
CA GLU A 152 -0.19 -15.27 -6.78
C GLU A 152 -0.88 -15.36 -5.42
N VAL A 153 -0.92 -16.56 -4.84
CA VAL A 153 -1.48 -16.76 -3.50
C VAL A 153 -0.49 -16.22 -2.47
N VAL A 154 -0.98 -15.46 -1.50
CA VAL A 154 -0.20 -14.92 -0.39
C VAL A 154 -0.78 -15.48 0.89
N GLU A 155 0.00 -16.25 1.63
CA GLU A 155 -0.33 -16.69 2.98
C GLU A 155 0.02 -15.57 3.97
N PHE A 156 -0.90 -15.27 4.89
CA PHE A 156 -0.72 -14.22 5.89
C PHE A 156 -0.08 -14.79 7.14
N THR A 157 1.22 -15.06 7.05
CA THR A 157 2.04 -15.55 8.16
C THR A 157 2.19 -14.49 9.26
N ASP A 158 2.54 -14.94 10.47
CA ASP A 158 2.79 -14.04 11.59
C ASP A 158 3.94 -13.07 11.30
N ASP A 159 4.98 -13.49 10.58
CA ASP A 159 6.09 -12.61 10.17
C ASP A 159 5.60 -11.46 9.29
N LEU A 160 4.76 -11.76 8.28
CA LEU A 160 4.21 -10.74 7.39
C LEU A 160 3.29 -9.77 8.15
N ARG A 161 2.49 -10.30 9.09
CA ARG A 161 1.60 -9.50 9.94
C ARG A 161 2.38 -8.60 10.89
N ASN A 162 3.46 -9.11 11.47
CA ASN A 162 4.33 -8.33 12.34
C ASN A 162 5.03 -7.23 11.56
N GLU A 163 5.52 -7.51 10.34
CA GLU A 163 6.09 -6.48 9.48
C GLU A 163 5.07 -5.38 9.14
N VAL A 164 3.81 -5.73 8.86
CA VAL A 164 2.73 -4.76 8.65
C VAL A 164 2.53 -3.88 9.89
N ARG A 165 2.45 -4.48 11.08
CA ARG A 165 2.28 -3.75 12.35
C ARG A 165 3.43 -2.78 12.61
N ASP A 166 4.67 -3.28 12.51
CA ASP A 166 5.87 -2.49 12.74
C ASP A 166 5.97 -1.32 11.76
N MET A 167 5.63 -1.55 10.50
CA MET A 167 5.65 -0.49 9.48
C MET A 167 4.59 0.58 9.73
N PHE A 168 3.35 0.21 10.06
CA PHE A 168 2.32 1.19 10.37
C PHE A 168 2.62 1.96 11.65
N GLU A 169 3.20 1.30 12.66
CA GLU A 169 3.67 2.00 13.86
C GLU A 169 4.76 3.01 13.52
N GLU A 170 5.75 2.66 12.69
CA GLU A 170 6.78 3.59 12.22
C GLU A 170 6.17 4.74 11.40
N MET A 171 5.19 4.45 10.52
CA MET A 171 4.48 5.45 9.72
C MET A 171 3.74 6.45 10.61
N HIS A 172 3.00 5.98 11.61
CA HIS A 172 2.30 6.83 12.58
C HIS A 172 3.27 7.72 13.36
N GLN A 173 4.42 7.18 13.78
CA GLN A 173 5.45 7.97 14.44
C GLN A 173 6.00 9.07 13.54
N TYR A 174 6.21 8.80 12.25
CA TYR A 174 6.69 9.80 11.29
C TYR A 174 5.63 10.89 11.08
N PHE A 175 4.38 10.50 10.87
CA PHE A 175 3.27 11.41 10.64
C PHE A 175 3.08 12.37 11.81
N ARG A 176 2.95 11.82 13.03
CA ARG A 176 2.72 12.59 14.25
C ARG A 176 3.83 13.60 14.55
N ARG A 177 5.07 13.29 14.17
CA ARG A 177 6.24 14.15 14.36
C ARG A 177 6.47 15.16 13.23
N GLY A 178 5.70 15.09 12.14
CA GLY A 178 6.01 15.83 10.92
C GLY A 178 7.41 15.49 10.37
N TYR A 179 7.86 14.24 10.52
CA TYR A 179 9.25 13.87 10.26
C TYR A 179 9.46 13.36 8.83
N THR A 180 10.29 14.08 8.07
CA THR A 180 10.82 13.61 6.79
C THR A 180 12.27 13.14 6.93
N PRO A 181 12.57 11.85 6.74
CA PRO A 181 13.92 11.33 6.86
C PRO A 181 14.81 11.80 5.70
N LYS A 182 16.12 11.82 5.94
CA LYS A 182 17.11 11.97 4.86
C LYS A 182 17.00 10.82 3.86
N VAL A 183 17.26 11.11 2.58
CA VAL A 183 17.16 10.10 1.53
C VAL A 183 18.26 9.05 1.69
N LYS A 184 17.88 7.76 1.63
CA LYS A 184 18.83 6.66 1.42
C LYS A 184 18.91 6.42 -0.09
N THR A 185 19.96 6.92 -0.73
CA THR A 185 20.09 6.83 -2.20
C THR A 185 20.37 5.39 -2.63
N GLY A 186 19.67 4.93 -3.67
CA GLY A 186 19.89 3.61 -4.26
C GLY A 186 19.40 3.54 -5.70
N LYS A 187 19.53 2.37 -6.35
CA LYS A 187 19.08 2.17 -7.75
C LYS A 187 17.60 2.50 -7.94
N MET A 188 16.77 2.25 -6.92
CA MET A 188 15.35 2.57 -6.91
C MET A 188 15.03 4.06 -7.08
N CYS A 189 15.97 4.97 -6.77
CA CYS A 189 15.73 6.41 -6.91
C CYS A 189 15.47 6.80 -8.38
N SER A 190 16.03 6.07 -9.37
CA SER A 190 15.78 6.36 -10.78
C SER A 190 14.35 6.07 -11.22
N SER A 191 13.66 5.15 -10.55
CA SER A 191 12.25 4.81 -10.80
C SER A 191 11.28 5.49 -9.85
N CYS A 192 11.76 6.39 -8.99
CA CYS A 192 10.92 7.11 -8.02
C CYS A 192 10.14 8.23 -8.72
N SER A 193 8.82 8.27 -8.51
CA SER A 193 7.94 9.33 -9.02
C SER A 193 8.32 10.72 -8.51
N LEU A 194 8.90 10.81 -7.31
CA LEU A 194 9.31 12.06 -6.67
C LEU A 194 10.81 12.35 -6.83
N LYS A 195 11.49 11.73 -7.80
CA LYS A 195 12.95 11.92 -7.99
C LYS A 195 13.35 13.39 -8.13
N GLU A 196 12.60 14.14 -8.94
CA GLU A 196 12.90 15.55 -9.24
C GLU A 196 12.56 16.49 -8.06
N LEU A 197 11.58 16.12 -7.22
CA LEU A 197 11.26 16.87 -5.98
C LEU A 197 12.21 16.52 -4.82
N CYS A 198 12.60 15.24 -4.72
CA CYS A 198 13.48 14.74 -3.65
C CYS A 198 14.94 15.19 -3.82
N LEU A 199 15.38 15.41 -5.06
CA LEU A 199 16.75 15.78 -5.45
C LEU A 199 17.83 14.95 -4.73
N PRO A 200 17.79 13.60 -4.84
CA PRO A 200 18.67 12.73 -4.07
C PRO A 200 20.16 12.94 -4.33
N LYS A 201 20.52 13.46 -5.51
CA LYS A 201 21.91 13.74 -5.90
C LYS A 201 22.52 14.94 -5.15
N LEU A 202 21.70 15.89 -4.69
CA LEU A 202 22.16 17.08 -3.95
C LEU A 202 22.40 16.78 -2.46
N ASN A 203 21.95 15.64 -1.95
CA ASN A 203 22.19 15.20 -0.57
C ASN A 203 23.59 14.59 -0.37
N LYS A 204 24.46 14.59 -1.37
CA LYS A 204 25.88 14.25 -1.17
C LYS A 204 26.56 15.45 -0.52
N PRO A 205 27.19 15.30 0.67
CA PRO A 205 27.98 16.37 1.25
C PRO A 205 29.15 16.67 0.30
N VAL A 206 29.07 17.79 -0.41
CA VAL A 206 30.22 18.37 -1.09
C VAL A 206 30.95 19.19 -0.04
N SER A 207 32.25 19.00 0.11
CA SER A 207 33.03 19.87 0.99
C SER A 207 32.91 21.31 0.47
N VAL A 208 32.56 22.24 1.36
CA VAL A 208 32.47 23.67 1.03
C VAL A 208 33.78 24.13 0.37
N LYS A 209 34.92 23.62 0.84
CA LYS A 209 36.23 23.89 0.25
C LYS A 209 36.35 23.41 -1.19
N SER A 210 35.87 22.20 -1.51
CA SER A 210 35.91 21.68 -2.89
C SER A 210 34.94 22.42 -3.81
N TYR A 211 33.78 22.84 -3.31
CA TYR A 211 32.81 23.61 -4.06
C TYR A 211 33.36 25.00 -4.43
N ILE A 212 33.91 25.72 -3.45
CA ILE A 212 34.53 27.04 -3.67
C ILE A 212 35.71 26.93 -4.64
N ALA A 213 36.58 25.92 -4.49
CA ALA A 213 37.71 25.72 -5.39
C ALA A 213 37.31 25.36 -6.83
N GLN A 214 36.14 24.75 -7.04
CA GLN A 214 35.62 24.44 -8.37
C GLN A 214 35.02 25.69 -9.03
N MET A 215 34.20 26.46 -8.31
CA MET A 215 33.60 27.69 -8.84
C MET A 215 34.66 28.74 -9.19
N LEU A 216 35.71 28.88 -8.37
CA LEU A 216 36.82 29.80 -8.66
C LEU A 216 37.67 29.38 -9.87
N LYS A 217 37.64 28.11 -10.27
CA LYS A 217 38.33 27.63 -11.49
C LYS A 217 37.52 27.86 -12.76
N GLU A 218 36.20 27.93 -12.66
CA GLU A 218 35.32 28.18 -13.81
C GLU A 218 35.35 29.67 -14.25
N GLU A 219 35.77 30.59 -13.38
CA GLU A 219 35.95 32.03 -13.71
C GLU A 219 37.28 32.34 -14.45
N GLU A 220 38.19 31.38 -14.60
CA GLU A 220 39.50 31.56 -15.28
C GLU A 220 39.52 31.09 -16.75
N THR A 221 38.36 30.82 -17.36
CA THR A 221 38.22 30.47 -18.80
C THR A 221 37.24 31.39 -19.50
#